data_AF-A0A964T2R2-F1
#
_entry.id   AF-A0A964T2R2-F1
#
_cell.length_a   1.000
_cell.length_b   1.000
_cell.length_c   1.000
_cell.angle_alpha   90.00
_cell.angle_beta   90.00
_cell.angle_gamma   90.00
#
_symmetry.space_group_name_H-M   'P 1'
#
loop_
_entity.id
_entity.type
_entity.pdbx_description
1 polymer ?
#
loop_
_entity_poly.entity_id
_entity_poly.type
_entity_poly.pdbx_seq_one_letter_code
_entity_poly.pdbx_strand_id
1 'polypeptide(L)'
;MLVKVAAALTAGMAASLLDMSDHELALAAHVARSHWSDAYLWCASEYIQIQGGIGFTSEHDAHLYFRRAQASELLFGDRAYHRVGLADFLVNRKSEKRI
;
A
#
# COMPACT_ATOMS: atom_id res chain seq x y z
N MET A 1 -0.02 8.06 -12.60
CA MET A 1 0.49 6.71 -12.21
C MET A 1 1.87 6.78 -11.58
N LEU A 2 2.89 7.29 -12.27
CA LEU A 2 4.31 7.22 -11.84
C LEU A 2 4.60 7.73 -10.42
N VAL A 3 4.09 8.88 -10.00
CA VAL A 3 4.40 9.45 -8.67
C VAL A 3 3.88 8.58 -7.52
N LYS A 4 2.66 8.03 -7.66
CA LYS A 4 2.07 7.15 -6.64
C LYS A 4 2.82 5.83 -6.52
N VAL A 5 3.21 5.25 -7.66
CA VAL A 5 4.00 4.02 -7.71
C VAL A 5 5.39 4.25 -7.12
N ALA A 6 6.05 5.35 -7.48
CA ALA A 6 7.38 5.70 -6.97
C ALA A 6 7.38 5.90 -5.45
N ALA A 7 6.41 6.66 -4.90
CA ALA A 7 6.29 6.86 -3.46
C ALA A 7 6.06 5.55 -2.69
N ALA A 8 5.31 4.63 -3.28
CA ALA A 8 5.05 3.35 -2.67
C ALA A 8 6.28 2.42 -2.75
N LEU A 9 6.99 2.42 -3.88
CA LEU A 9 8.23 1.68 -4.07
C LEU A 9 9.34 2.14 -3.12
N THR A 10 9.51 3.45 -2.94
CA THR A 10 10.53 3.99 -2.01
C THR A 10 10.23 3.63 -0.56
N ALA A 11 8.96 3.64 -0.15
CA ALA A 11 8.55 3.19 1.18
C ALA A 11 8.88 1.70 1.42
N GLY A 12 8.64 0.84 0.42
CA GLY A 12 8.98 -0.58 0.51
C GLY A 12 10.48 -0.85 0.47
N MET A 13 11.23 -0.14 -0.37
CA MET A 13 12.69 -0.28 -0.46
C MET A 13 13.40 0.18 0.82
N ALA A 14 12.91 1.25 1.45
CA ALA A 14 13.45 1.71 2.73
C ALA A 14 13.32 0.64 3.82
N ALA A 15 12.24 -0.14 3.81
CA ALA A 15 12.04 -1.25 4.74
C ALA A 15 13.00 -2.43 4.49
N SER A 16 13.37 -2.68 3.23
CA SER A 16 14.17 -3.86 2.85
C SER A 16 15.69 -3.66 2.86
N LEU A 17 16.17 -2.40 2.91
CA LEU A 17 17.59 -2.07 2.76
C LEU A 17 18.30 -1.73 4.08
N LEU A 18 17.58 -1.67 5.19
CA LEU A 18 18.11 -1.28 6.49
C LEU A 18 18.03 -2.44 7.47
N ASP A 19 19.08 -2.61 8.27
CA ASP A 19 19.09 -3.55 9.38
C ASP A 19 18.26 -2.95 10.53
N MET A 20 16.96 -3.21 10.49
CA MET A 20 15.95 -2.62 11.36
C MET A 20 15.61 -3.58 12.51
N SER A 21 15.35 -3.01 13.69
CA SER A 21 14.71 -3.78 14.76
C SER A 21 13.31 -4.26 14.37
N ASP A 22 12.78 -5.30 15.03
CA ASP A 22 11.43 -5.81 14.78
C ASP A 22 10.35 -4.71 14.84
N HIS A 23 10.53 -3.76 15.76
CA HIS A 23 9.64 -2.61 15.89
C HIS A 23 9.72 -1.66 14.69
N GLU A 24 10.92 -1.38 14.19
CA GLU A 24 11.12 -0.55 13.00
C GLU A 24 10.63 -1.25 11.73
N LEU A 25 10.81 -2.56 11.63
CA LEU A 25 10.26 -3.39 10.55
C LEU A 25 8.73 -3.35 10.53
N ALA A 26 8.08 -3.47 11.69
CA ALA A 26 6.63 -3.37 11.79
C ALA A 26 6.13 -1.98 11.34
N LEU A 27 6.79 -0.91 11.80
CA LEU A 27 6.49 0.46 11.39
C LEU A 27 6.64 0.63 9.87
N ALA A 28 7.76 0.17 9.31
CA ALA A 28 8.06 0.27 7.89
C ALA A 28 7.06 -0.53 7.04
N ALA A 29 6.64 -1.71 7.51
CA ALA A 29 5.60 -2.51 6.86
C ALA A 29 4.26 -1.77 6.80
N HIS A 30 3.81 -1.14 7.89
CA HIS A 30 2.59 -0.32 7.88
C HIS A 30 2.67 0.86 6.91
N VAL A 31 3.81 1.57 6.88
CA VAL A 31 4.03 2.67 5.95
C VAL A 31 3.98 2.17 4.51
N ALA A 32 4.84 1.21 4.16
CA ALA A 32 4.94 0.67 2.81
C ALA A 32 3.60 0.12 2.31
N ARG A 33 2.90 -0.64 3.16
CA ARG A 33 1.65 -1.26 2.78
C ARG A 33 0.55 -0.24 2.53
N SER A 34 0.42 0.78 3.38
CA SER A 34 -0.57 1.85 3.17
C SER A 34 -0.39 2.57 1.82
N HIS A 35 0.86 2.82 1.42
CA HIS A 35 1.17 3.48 0.15
C HIS A 35 1.01 2.56 -1.07
N TRP A 36 1.43 1.29 -0.98
CA TRP A 36 1.25 0.32 -2.08
C TRP A 36 -0.21 0.05 -2.37
N SER A 37 -1.01 -0.10 -1.33
CA SER A 37 -2.46 -0.30 -1.42
C SER A 37 -3.16 0.84 -2.17
N ASP A 38 -2.86 2.09 -1.80
CA ASP A 38 -3.38 3.28 -2.49
C ASP A 38 -2.95 3.33 -3.97
N ALA A 39 -1.66 3.10 -4.21
CA ALA A 39 -1.09 3.17 -5.55
C ALA A 39 -1.69 2.09 -6.46
N TYR A 40 -1.81 0.85 -5.98
CA TYR A 40 -2.29 -0.27 -6.78
C TYR A 40 -3.77 -0.11 -7.12
N LEU A 41 -4.61 0.18 -6.13
CA LEU A 41 -6.04 0.36 -6.37
C LEU A 41 -6.31 1.51 -7.34
N TRP A 42 -5.61 2.64 -7.16
CA TRP A 42 -5.75 3.77 -8.07
C TRP A 42 -5.26 3.43 -9.48
N CYS A 43 -4.06 2.84 -9.63
CA CYS A 43 -3.53 2.48 -10.94
C CYS A 43 -4.41 1.46 -11.67
N ALA A 44 -4.92 0.45 -10.96
CA ALA A 44 -5.81 -0.55 -11.55
C ALA A 44 -7.17 0.05 -11.96
N SER A 45 -7.71 0.97 -11.16
CA SER A 45 -8.94 1.69 -11.49
C SER A 45 -8.77 2.55 -12.75
N GLU A 46 -7.71 3.36 -12.80
CA GLU A 46 -7.42 4.20 -13.98
C GLU A 46 -7.15 3.34 -15.22
N TYR A 47 -6.45 2.22 -15.06
CA TYR A 47 -6.17 1.31 -16.17
C TYR A 47 -7.47 0.79 -16.80
N ILE A 48 -8.46 0.39 -16.00
CA ILE A 48 -9.78 -0.01 -16.52
C ILE A 48 -10.45 1.15 -17.26
N GLN A 49 -10.40 2.37 -16.71
CA GLN A 49 -11.04 3.53 -17.34
C GLN A 49 -10.40 3.90 -18.68
N ILE A 50 -9.07 3.83 -18.80
CA ILE A 50 -8.34 4.12 -20.04
C ILE A 50 -8.77 3.19 -21.18
N GLN A 51 -9.06 1.93 -20.88
CA GLN A 51 -9.51 0.98 -21.91
C GLN A 51 -10.99 1.11 -22.25
N GLY A 52 -11.78 1.80 -21.43
CA GLY A 52 -13.23 1.88 -21.59
C GLY A 52 -13.89 0.52 -21.45
N GLY A 53 -14.92 0.25 -22.26
CA GLY A 53 -15.77 -0.93 -22.11
C GLY A 53 -15.03 -2.27 -22.18
N ILE A 54 -14.00 -2.39 -23.02
CA ILE A 54 -13.20 -3.64 -23.15
C ILE A 54 -12.42 -3.95 -21.86
N GLY A 55 -12.15 -2.94 -21.02
CA GLY A 55 -11.49 -3.14 -19.74
C GLY A 55 -12.26 -4.05 -18.77
N PHE A 56 -13.58 -4.23 -19.00
CA PHE A 56 -14.47 -5.08 -18.21
C PHE A 56 -14.73 -6.45 -18.81
N THR A 57 -14.23 -6.74 -20.01
CA THR A 57 -14.50 -7.98 -20.72
C THR A 57 -13.32 -8.96 -20.57
N SER A 58 -13.52 -10.24 -20.90
CA SER A 58 -12.48 -11.27 -20.79
C SER A 58 -11.33 -11.12 -21.78
N GLU A 59 -11.52 -10.30 -22.81
CA GLU A 59 -10.59 -10.01 -23.89
C GLU A 59 -9.46 -9.09 -23.42
N HIS A 60 -9.58 -8.46 -22.24
CA HIS A 60 -8.53 -7.61 -21.69
C HIS A 60 -8.36 -7.79 -20.17
N ASP A 61 -7.10 -7.81 -19.71
CA ASP A 61 -6.77 -8.15 -18.32
C ASP A 61 -7.00 -7.00 -17.31
N ALA A 62 -7.45 -5.82 -17.72
CA ALA A 62 -7.57 -4.66 -16.83
C ALA A 62 -8.44 -4.96 -15.59
N HIS A 63 -9.58 -5.62 -15.78
CA HIS A 63 -10.45 -6.07 -14.69
C HIS A 63 -9.79 -7.06 -13.71
N LEU A 64 -8.80 -7.86 -14.14
CA LEU A 64 -8.03 -8.74 -13.26
C LEU A 64 -7.18 -7.95 -12.25
N TYR A 65 -6.53 -6.88 -12.70
CA TYR A 65 -5.68 -6.06 -11.83
C TYR A 65 -6.49 -5.35 -10.75
N PHE A 66 -7.70 -4.88 -11.07
CA PHE A 66 -8.57 -4.27 -10.07
C PHE A 66 -9.06 -5.28 -9.03
N ARG A 67 -9.49 -6.47 -9.46
CA ARG A 67 -9.84 -7.56 -8.54
C ARG A 67 -8.68 -7.97 -7.65
N ARG A 68 -7.45 -8.04 -8.19
CA ARG A 68 -6.24 -8.33 -7.42
C ARG A 68 -5.90 -7.23 -6.42
N ALA A 69 -6.08 -5.96 -6.78
CA ALA A 69 -5.92 -4.85 -5.84
C ALA A 69 -6.89 -4.97 -4.66
N GLN A 70 -8.17 -5.26 -4.93
CA GLN A 70 -9.17 -5.48 -3.87
C GLN A 70 -8.86 -6.72 -3.02
N ALA A 71 -8.51 -7.85 -3.64
CA ALA A 71 -8.14 -9.07 -2.92
C ALA A 71 -6.90 -8.84 -2.03
N SER A 72 -5.97 -7.99 -2.47
CA SER A 72 -4.78 -7.65 -1.70
C SER A 72 -5.13 -6.87 -0.43
N GLU A 73 -6.07 -5.91 -0.49
CA GLU A 73 -6.58 -5.22 0.71
C GLU A 73 -7.21 -6.22 1.70
N LEU A 74 -7.96 -7.20 1.19
CA LEU A 74 -8.62 -8.21 2.04
C LEU A 74 -7.63 -9.15 2.75
N LEU A 75 -6.57 -9.56 2.05
CA LEU A 75 -5.61 -10.55 2.57
C LEU A 75 -4.62 -9.96 3.57
N PHE A 76 -4.21 -8.71 3.38
CA PHE A 76 -3.09 -8.13 4.11
C PHE A 76 -3.47 -6.94 4.98
N GLY A 77 -4.76 -6.56 4.99
CA GLY A 77 -5.22 -5.32 5.58
C GLY A 77 -5.32 -4.22 4.54
N ASP A 78 -6.34 -3.38 4.71
CA ASP A 78 -6.58 -2.26 3.81
C ASP A 78 -5.74 -1.04 4.19
N ARG A 79 -5.70 -0.04 3.30
CA ARG A 79 -4.99 1.22 3.55
C ARG A 79 -5.35 1.90 4.88
N ALA A 80 -6.60 1.77 5.35
CA ALA A 80 -7.05 2.42 6.58
C ALA A 80 -6.51 1.68 7.80
N TYR A 81 -6.59 0.35 7.80
CA TYR A 81 -5.99 -0.52 8.80
C TYR A 81 -4.51 -0.20 9.01
N HIS A 82 -3.74 -0.08 7.91
CA HIS A 82 -2.31 0.21 8.04
C HIS A 82 -2.02 1.62 8.55
N ARG A 83 -2.84 2.62 8.20
CA ARG A 83 -2.70 3.98 8.71
C ARG A 83 -3.07 4.11 10.19
N VAL A 84 -4.06 3.36 10.66
CA VAL A 84 -4.41 3.27 12.09
C VAL A 84 -3.25 2.64 12.86
N GLY A 85 -2.75 1.48 12.41
CA GLY A 85 -1.59 0.84 13.05
C GLY A 85 -0.37 1.77 13.09
N LEU A 86 -0.09 2.50 12.00
CA LEU A 86 0.96 3.52 11.96
C LEU A 86 0.74 4.62 13.02
N ALA A 87 -0.49 5.10 13.18
CA ALA A 87 -0.80 6.12 14.18
C ALA A 87 -0.53 5.61 15.61
N ASP A 88 -0.92 4.38 15.92
CA ASP A 88 -0.68 3.75 17.22
C ASP A 88 0.82 3.63 17.53
N PHE A 89 1.63 3.20 16.56
CA PHE A 89 3.09 3.17 16.69
C PHE A 89 3.69 4.55 16.97
N LEU A 90 3.23 5.60 16.27
CA LEU A 90 3.75 6.95 16.44
C LEU A 90 3.35 7.58 17.78
N VAL A 91 2.16 7.26 18.30
CA VAL A 91 1.68 7.72 19.60
C VAL A 91 2.46 7.04 20.73
N ASN A 92 2.63 5.72 20.68
CA ASN A 92 3.31 4.97 21.74
C ASN A 92 4.80 5.35 21.85
N ARG A 93 5.49 5.59 20.72
CA ARG A 93 6.89 6.08 20.71
C ARG A 93 7.09 7.43 21.40
N LYS A 94 6.06 8.30 21.39
CA LYS A 94 6.14 9.60 22.10
C LYS A 94 6.08 9.45 23.61
N SER A 95 5.48 8.37 24.13
CA SER A 95 5.41 8.13 25.58
C SER A 95 6.77 7.69 26.16
N GLU A 96 7.52 6.85 25.43
CA GLU A 96 8.81 6.32 25.84
C GLU A 96 9.92 7.38 25.87
N LYS A 97 9.88 8.38 24.98
CA LYS A 97 10.86 9.48 24.93
C LYS A 97 10.59 10.62 25.91
N ARG A 98 9.53 10.57 26.70
CA ARG A 98 9.10 11.67 27.60
C ARG A 98 9.49 11.43 29.07
N ILE A 99 10.21 10.35 29.36
CA ILE A 99 10.83 10.02 30.65
C ILE A 99 12.33 10.26 30.51
#